data_AF-A0A355AKN2-F1
#
_entry.id   AF-A0A355AKN2-F1
#
_cell.length_a   1.000
_cell.length_b   1.000
_cell.length_c   1.000
_cell.angle_alpha   90.00
_cell.angle_beta   90.00
_cell.angle_gamma   90.00
#
_symmetry.space_group_name_H-M   'P 1'
#
loop_
_entity.id
_entity.type
_entity.pdbx_description
1 polymer ?
#
loop_
_entity_poly.entity_id
_entity_poly.type
_entity_poly.pdbx_seq_one_letter_code
_entity_poly.pdbx_strand_id
1 'polypeptide(L)'
;MGNPRGFMTVDRQTYSERDPVERIGDWNEFHLDLPIVELQDQGSRCMDCGVPFCHTADLMANMAAGCPVRNLIPEWNDLVYRGHWHEA
;
A
#
# COMPACT_ATOMS: atom_id res chain seq x y z
N MET A 1 -5.55 10.99 9.58
CA MET A 1 -4.61 10.53 8.56
C MET A 1 -5.27 10.57 7.18
N GLY A 2 -4.49 10.79 6.13
CA GLY A 2 -4.93 10.71 4.73
C GLY A 2 -5.97 11.75 4.31
N ASN A 3 -6.49 11.55 3.09
CA ASN A 3 -7.69 12.21 2.59
C ASN A 3 -8.88 11.30 2.92
N PRO A 4 -9.82 11.67 3.82
CA PRO A 4 -10.92 10.79 4.24
C PRO A 4 -11.82 10.32 3.10
N ARG A 5 -11.81 11.01 1.95
CA ARG A 5 -12.52 10.64 0.73
C ARG A 5 -11.59 10.21 -0.41
N GLY A 6 -10.30 10.08 -0.15
CA GLY A 6 -9.29 9.70 -1.15
C GLY A 6 -9.63 8.38 -1.82
N PHE A 7 -10.17 7.41 -1.06
CA PHE A 7 -10.63 6.13 -1.62
C PHE A 7 -11.77 6.25 -2.64
N MET A 8 -12.54 7.35 -2.61
CA MET A 8 -13.65 7.63 -3.53
C MET A 8 -13.21 8.43 -4.75
N THR A 9 -12.13 9.22 -4.65
CA THR A 9 -11.71 10.17 -5.69
C THR A 9 -10.45 9.73 -6.44
N VAL A 10 -9.63 8.88 -5.85
CA VAL A 10 -8.41 8.33 -6.45
C VAL A 10 -8.68 6.87 -6.73
N ASP A 11 -8.58 6.40 -7.96
CA ASP A 11 -8.76 4.97 -8.25
C ASP A 11 -7.59 4.13 -7.73
N ARG A 12 -7.87 2.87 -7.37
CA ARG A 12 -6.83 1.93 -6.99
C ARG A 12 -5.96 1.63 -8.20
N GLN A 13 -4.65 1.83 -8.07
CA GLN A 13 -3.65 1.45 -9.06
C GLN A 13 -2.77 0.32 -8.52
N THR A 14 -2.27 -0.50 -9.42
CA THR A 14 -1.27 -1.53 -9.15
C THR A 14 -0.09 -1.32 -10.07
N TYR A 15 1.09 -1.79 -9.67
CA TYR A 15 2.27 -1.78 -10.53
C TYR A 15 1.97 -2.49 -11.85
N SER A 16 2.44 -1.91 -12.96
CA SER A 16 2.43 -2.57 -14.26
C SER A 16 3.52 -3.64 -14.32
N GLU A 17 3.31 -4.66 -15.14
CA GLU A 17 4.28 -5.72 -15.34
C GLU A 17 5.02 -5.57 -16.68
N ARG A 18 6.28 -6.01 -16.73
CA ARG A 18 7.01 -6.26 -17.97
C ARG A 18 6.30 -7.32 -18.81
N ASP A 19 6.45 -7.26 -20.13
CA ASP A 19 5.83 -8.23 -21.04
C ASP A 19 6.31 -9.66 -20.68
N PRO A 20 5.39 -10.63 -20.56
CA PRO A 20 5.73 -12.03 -20.32
C PRO A 20 6.80 -12.59 -21.26
N VAL A 21 6.78 -12.22 -22.54
CA VAL A 21 7.71 -12.69 -23.57
C VAL A 21 9.12 -12.12 -23.37
N GLU A 22 9.24 -10.92 -22.80
CA GLU A 22 10.55 -10.34 -22.48
C GLU A 22 11.14 -10.98 -21.22
N ARG A 23 10.33 -11.21 -20.18
CA ARG A 23 10.82 -11.68 -18.87
C ARG A 23 11.16 -13.17 -18.79
N ILE A 24 10.87 -13.98 -19.82
CA ILE A 24 11.36 -15.38 -19.86
C ILE A 24 12.88 -15.48 -20.04
N GLY A 25 13.51 -14.41 -20.55
CA GLY A 25 14.93 -14.41 -20.91
C GLY A 25 15.87 -13.96 -19.79
N ASP A 26 15.34 -13.47 -18.66
CA ASP A 26 16.12 -12.93 -17.56
C ASP A 26 15.47 -13.20 -16.19
N TRP A 27 16.18 -12.81 -15.13
CA TRP A 27 15.74 -12.95 -13.74
C TRP A 27 15.52 -11.59 -13.05
N ASN A 28 15.35 -10.52 -13.84
CA ASN A 28 15.14 -9.20 -13.28
C ASN A 28 13.70 -9.05 -12.76
N GLU A 29 13.47 -8.06 -11.90
CA GLU A 29 12.14 -7.72 -11.40
C GLU A 29 11.18 -7.44 -12.57
N PHE A 30 9.95 -7.93 -12.43
CA PHE A 30 8.93 -7.80 -13.48
C PHE A 30 7.94 -6.69 -13.18
N HIS A 31 7.79 -6.26 -11.94
CA HIS A 31 7.03 -5.06 -11.61
C HIS A 31 7.81 -3.81 -12.00
N LEU A 32 7.11 -2.89 -12.65
CA LEU A 32 7.62 -1.57 -12.98
C LEU A 32 7.14 -0.59 -11.92
N ASP A 33 8.07 0.20 -11.36
CA ASP A 33 7.79 1.17 -10.30
C ASP A 33 6.70 2.17 -10.70
N LEU A 34 5.84 2.51 -9.73
CA LEU A 34 4.89 3.62 -9.88
C LEU A 34 5.61 4.95 -9.64
N PRO A 35 5.27 6.03 -10.37
CA PRO A 35 5.73 7.36 -10.06
C PRO A 35 5.41 7.74 -8.61
N ILE A 36 6.32 8.50 -7.96
CA ILE A 36 6.15 8.92 -6.56
C ILE A 36 4.80 9.64 -6.32
N VAL A 37 4.36 10.45 -7.28
CA VAL A 37 3.06 11.16 -7.19
C VAL A 37 1.90 10.17 -7.11
N GLU A 38 1.93 9.09 -7.89
CA GLU A 38 0.90 8.06 -7.86
C GLU A 38 0.95 7.27 -6.55
N LEU A 39 2.15 7.00 -6.01
CA LEU A 39 2.30 6.38 -4.69
C LEU A 39 1.73 7.25 -3.57
N GLN A 40 1.95 8.57 -3.63
CA GLN A 40 1.34 9.53 -2.71
C GLN A 40 -0.18 9.50 -2.80
N ASP A 41 -0.72 9.51 -4.02
CA ASP A 41 -2.16 9.39 -4.27
C ASP A 41 -2.73 8.07 -3.74
N GLN A 42 -2.01 6.94 -3.90
CA GLN A 42 -2.42 5.65 -3.32
C GLN A 42 -2.39 5.69 -1.78
N GLY A 43 -1.37 6.30 -1.17
CA GLY A 43 -1.30 6.50 0.28
C GLY A 43 -2.48 7.33 0.81
N SER A 44 -2.96 8.29 0.01
CA SER A 44 -4.12 9.13 0.35
C SER A 44 -5.44 8.35 0.50
N ARG A 45 -5.53 7.13 -0.04
CA ARG A 45 -6.73 6.28 0.00
C ARG A 45 -6.99 5.65 1.37
N CYS A 46 -6.03 5.69 2.31
CA CYS A 46 -6.25 5.22 3.67
C CYS A 46 -7.40 6.00 4.33
N MET A 47 -8.39 5.29 4.86
CA MET A 47 -9.59 5.91 5.46
C MET A 47 -9.40 6.32 6.92
N ASP A 48 -8.27 6.00 7.55
CA ASP A 48 -8.08 6.17 8.99
C ASP A 48 -9.27 5.61 9.80
N CYS A 49 -9.65 4.37 9.47
CA CYS A 49 -10.97 3.84 9.79
C CYS A 49 -11.26 3.66 11.28
N GLY A 50 -10.27 3.85 12.17
CA GLY A 50 -10.40 3.68 13.63
C GLY A 50 -10.69 2.24 14.08
N VAL A 51 -10.82 1.30 13.15
CA VAL A 51 -11.07 -0.11 13.39
C VAL A 51 -9.81 -0.92 13.08
N PRO A 52 -9.45 -1.86 13.97
CA PRO A 52 -8.21 -2.58 13.81
C PRO A 52 -8.48 -3.74 12.83
N PHE A 53 -8.28 -3.49 11.53
CA PHE A 53 -8.25 -4.55 10.51
C PHE A 53 -6.84 -4.77 9.96
N CYS A 54 -6.17 -3.71 9.50
CA CYS A 54 -4.89 -3.85 8.80
C CYS A 54 -3.70 -4.11 9.72
N HIS A 55 -3.68 -3.61 10.96
CA HIS A 55 -2.52 -3.64 11.86
C HIS A 55 -2.71 -4.47 13.15
N THR A 56 -3.85 -5.14 13.32
CA THR A 56 -4.31 -5.79 14.57
C THR A 56 -3.42 -6.94 15.02
N ALA A 57 -2.99 -7.78 14.07
CA ALA A 57 -2.21 -8.99 14.29
C ALA A 57 -2.84 -10.01 15.25
N ASP A 58 -4.17 -9.97 15.44
CA ASP A 58 -4.88 -10.93 16.30
C ASP A 58 -5.28 -12.18 15.52
N LEU A 59 -5.42 -13.30 16.21
CA LEU A 59 -5.86 -14.56 15.59
C LEU A 59 -7.39 -14.61 15.52
N MET A 60 -7.93 -14.66 14.31
CA MET A 60 -9.35 -14.90 14.02
C MET A 60 -9.48 -16.16 13.18
N ALA A 61 -10.28 -17.14 13.65
CA ALA A 61 -10.50 -18.41 12.95
C ALA A 61 -9.20 -19.13 12.52
N ASN A 62 -8.20 -19.17 13.43
CA ASN A 62 -6.88 -19.77 13.19
C ASN A 62 -6.04 -19.09 12.08
N MET A 63 -6.36 -17.84 11.73
CA MET A 63 -5.55 -16.99 10.84
C MET A 63 -5.32 -15.61 11.45
N ALA A 64 -4.21 -14.95 11.10
CA ALA A 64 -3.95 -13.58 11.52
C ALA A 64 -4.89 -12.60 10.80
N ALA A 65 -5.59 -11.77 11.57
CA ALA A 65 -6.31 -10.60 11.08
C ALA A 65 -5.33 -9.41 10.99
N GLY A 66 -5.07 -8.95 9.77
CA GLY A 66 -4.11 -7.88 9.51
C GLY A 66 -2.66 -8.36 9.44
N CYS A 67 -1.72 -7.43 9.59
CA CYS A 67 -0.29 -7.70 9.51
C CYS A 67 0.21 -8.50 10.74
N PRO A 68 0.75 -9.73 10.56
CA PRO A 68 1.21 -10.56 11.69
C PRO A 68 2.34 -9.94 12.52
N VAL A 69 3.10 -9.00 11.94
CA VAL A 69 4.22 -8.31 12.61
C VAL A 69 3.85 -6.93 13.15
N ARG A 70 2.55 -6.60 13.21
CA ARG A 70 2.01 -5.36 13.83
C ARG A 70 2.55 -4.08 13.18
N ASN A 71 2.73 -4.07 11.86
CA ASN A 71 3.10 -2.87 11.11
C ASN A 71 2.07 -1.75 11.31
N LEU A 72 2.55 -0.52 11.52
CA LEU A 72 1.76 0.70 11.65
C LEU A 72 1.32 1.23 10.27
N ILE A 73 0.54 0.40 9.57
CA ILE A 73 0.16 0.62 8.16
C ILE A 73 -0.56 1.96 7.95
N PRO A 74 -1.52 2.38 8.79
CA PRO A 74 -2.14 3.69 8.62
C PRO A 74 -1.14 4.84 8.70
N GLU A 75 -0.21 4.79 9.65
CA GLU A 75 0.81 5.81 9.89
C GLU A 75 1.77 5.93 8.70
N TRP A 76 2.24 4.79 8.18
CA TRP A 76 3.11 4.76 7.00
C TRP A 76 2.41 5.31 5.75
N ASN A 77 1.11 5.00 5.56
CA ASN A 77 0.35 5.56 4.45
C ASN A 77 0.18 7.08 4.55
N ASP A 78 0.00 7.63 5.77
CA ASP A 78 -0.08 9.08 5.99
C ASP A 78 1.26 9.76 5.67
N LEU A 79 2.38 9.15 6.07
CA LEU A 79 3.72 9.65 5.78
C LEU A 79 4.03 9.60 4.29
N VAL A 80 3.71 8.50 3.61
CA VAL A 80 3.82 8.38 2.15
C VAL A 80 3.00 9.46 1.46
N TYR A 81 1.72 9.62 1.82
CA TYR A 81 0.84 10.64 1.22
C TYR A 81 1.42 12.06 1.34
N ARG A 82 2.02 12.38 2.49
CA ARG A 82 2.64 13.70 2.74
C ARG A 82 4.03 13.86 2.12
N GLY A 83 4.57 12.82 1.48
CA GLY A 83 5.90 12.84 0.87
C GLY A 83 7.07 12.60 1.83
N HIS A 84 6.81 12.14 3.06
CA HIS A 84 7.82 11.81 4.07
C HIS A 84 8.32 10.37 3.92
N TRP A 85 8.78 9.98 2.72
CA TRP A 85 9.08 8.57 2.41
C TRP A 85 10.15 7.95 3.32
N HIS A 86 11.14 8.74 3.75
CA HIS A 86 12.24 8.27 4.59
C HIS A 86 11.81 8.02 6.04
N GLU A 87 10.72 8.65 6.48
CA GLU A 87 10.15 8.49 7.83
C GLU A 87 9.06 7.42 7.86
N ALA A 88 8.48 7.09 6.70
CA ALA A 88 7.50 6.02 6.51
C ALA A 88 8.14 4.65 6.69
#